data_AF-A0A662VT54-F1
#
_entry.id   AF-A0A662VT54-F1
#
_cell.length_a   1.000
_cell.length_b   1.000
_cell.length_c   1.000
_cell.angle_alpha   90.00
_cell.angle_beta   90.00
_cell.angle_gamma   90.00
#
_symmetry.space_group_name_H-M   'P 1'
#
loop_
_entity.id
_entity.type
_entity.pdbx_description
1 polymer ?
#
loop_
_entity_poly.entity_id
_entity_poly.type
_entity_poly.pdbx_seq_one_letter_code
_entity_poly.pdbx_strand_id
1 'polypeptide(L)'
;MIEFVGYIVKKSEEEIREELSRIRAEREGKWYKYGLDGFIVIWRKRYRYRGIPYDIAALKYFSFNEKDPLSARLNKIGIHLVLEYTEEWRDVHVLLDEWNLHSEWLWDDTLWDKMSDWSIEEMESYLHDRAKKDIDFLLDKAVEILESRVNRLKELIKKR
;
A
#
# COMPACT_ATOMS: atom_id res chain seq x y z
N MET A 1 17.33 -1.34 -10.63
CA MET A 1 17.29 -2.56 -9.80
C MET A 1 16.55 -2.23 -8.52
N ILE A 2 15.69 -3.13 -8.03
CA ILE A 2 15.06 -2.96 -6.71
C ILE A 2 16.06 -3.41 -5.65
N GLU A 3 16.24 -2.59 -4.64
CA GLU A 3 17.04 -2.86 -3.45
C GLU A 3 16.09 -3.20 -2.29
N PHE A 4 16.27 -4.35 -1.65
CA PHE A 4 15.61 -4.64 -0.37
C PHE A 4 16.38 -3.94 0.76
N VAL A 5 15.69 -3.05 1.48
CA VAL A 5 16.30 -2.25 2.55
C VAL A 5 16.18 -2.96 3.89
N GLY A 6 15.03 -3.57 4.18
CA GLY A 6 14.82 -4.31 5.42
C GLY A 6 13.37 -4.47 5.83
N TYR A 7 13.15 -5.10 6.98
CA TYR A 7 11.83 -5.18 7.61
C TYR A 7 11.60 -3.94 8.50
N ILE A 8 10.47 -3.26 8.28
CA ILE A 8 9.94 -2.22 9.16
C ILE A 8 9.10 -2.84 10.26
N VAL A 9 8.33 -3.87 9.92
CA VAL A 9 7.55 -4.69 10.85
C VAL A 9 7.74 -6.15 10.45
N LYS A 10 7.88 -7.04 11.43
CA LYS A 10 7.83 -8.48 11.23
C LYS A 10 7.35 -9.14 12.52
N LYS A 11 6.09 -9.59 12.52
CA LYS A 11 5.46 -10.21 13.68
C LYS A 11 5.64 -11.73 13.66
N SER A 12 5.87 -12.32 14.83
CA SER A 12 5.72 -13.76 15.06
C SER A 12 4.23 -14.16 15.10
N GLU A 13 3.95 -15.46 15.12
CA GLU A 13 2.57 -15.93 15.28
C GLU A 13 2.00 -15.52 16.65
N GLU A 14 2.81 -15.57 17.70
CA GLU A 14 2.45 -15.13 19.04
C GLU A 14 2.05 -13.65 19.06
N GLU A 15 2.87 -12.77 18.46
CA GLU A 15 2.57 -11.34 18.38
C GLU A 15 1.27 -11.05 17.62
N ILE A 16 0.99 -11.80 16.55
CA ILE A 16 -0.29 -11.70 15.80
C ILE A 16 -1.47 -12.12 16.69
N ARG A 17 -1.33 -13.20 17.46
CA ARG A 17 -2.38 -13.67 18.38
C ARG A 17 -2.60 -12.71 19.56
N GLU A 18 -1.54 -12.09 20.07
CA GLU A 18 -1.64 -11.04 21.09
C GLU A 18 -2.37 -9.80 20.56
N GLU A 19 -2.10 -9.39 19.32
CA GLU A 19 -2.81 -8.30 18.67
C GLU A 19 -4.28 -8.62 18.42
N LEU A 20 -4.62 -9.83 17.94
CA LEU A 20 -6.01 -10.28 17.86
C LEU A 20 -6.73 -10.24 19.20
N SER A 21 -6.05 -10.64 20.27
CA SER A 21 -6.61 -10.63 21.63
C SER A 21 -6.89 -9.19 22.09
N ARG A 22 -5.99 -8.25 21.80
CA ARG A 22 -6.19 -6.81 22.05
C ARG A 22 -7.36 -6.24 21.25
N ILE A 23 -7.43 -6.54 19.95
CA ILE A 23 -8.52 -6.11 19.07
C ILE A 23 -9.86 -6.66 19.57
N ARG A 24 -9.92 -7.94 19.94
CA ARG A 24 -11.13 -8.54 20.51
C ARG A 24 -11.55 -7.79 21.78
N ALA A 25 -10.64 -7.61 22.74
CA ALA A 25 -10.94 -6.91 23.98
C ALA A 25 -11.46 -5.47 23.75
N GLU A 26 -10.95 -4.76 22.75
CA GLU A 26 -11.40 -3.41 22.41
C GLU A 26 -12.81 -3.38 21.81
N ARG A 27 -13.13 -4.37 20.96
CA ARG A 27 -14.34 -4.41 20.14
C ARG A 27 -15.48 -5.24 20.76
N GLU A 28 -15.19 -6.11 21.72
CA GLU A 28 -16.17 -6.97 22.39
C GLU A 28 -17.33 -6.14 22.97
N GLY A 29 -18.56 -6.53 22.68
CA GLY A 29 -19.77 -5.76 23.04
C GLY A 29 -20.02 -4.49 22.20
N LYS A 30 -19.15 -4.17 21.24
CA LYS A 30 -19.26 -3.01 20.33
C LYS A 30 -19.19 -3.42 18.85
N TRP A 31 -19.52 -4.67 18.53
CA TRP A 31 -19.45 -5.23 17.18
C TRP A 31 -20.27 -4.45 16.14
N TYR A 32 -21.40 -3.86 16.53
CA TYR A 32 -22.21 -3.01 15.66
C TYR A 32 -21.45 -1.78 15.12
N LYS A 33 -20.41 -1.32 15.83
CA LYS A 33 -19.58 -0.18 15.46
C LYS A 33 -18.35 -0.59 14.67
N TYR A 34 -17.68 -1.66 15.11
CA TYR A 34 -16.35 -2.03 14.60
C TYR A 34 -16.36 -3.17 13.57
N GLY A 35 -17.46 -3.93 13.47
CA GLY A 35 -17.50 -5.18 12.73
C GLY A 35 -16.71 -6.31 13.39
N LEU A 36 -16.94 -7.53 12.90
CA LEU A 36 -16.26 -8.75 13.37
C LEU A 36 -15.02 -9.10 12.56
N ASP A 37 -14.80 -8.40 11.45
CA ASP A 37 -13.72 -8.67 10.50
C ASP A 37 -12.63 -7.60 10.57
N GLY A 38 -11.47 -7.92 10.02
CA GLY A 38 -10.39 -6.95 9.86
C GLY A 38 -9.12 -7.55 9.31
N PHE A 39 -8.05 -6.76 9.38
CA PHE A 39 -6.73 -7.13 8.92
C PHE A 39 -5.66 -6.83 9.97
N ILE A 40 -4.63 -7.67 10.02
CA ILE A 40 -3.42 -7.45 10.82
C ILE A 40 -2.21 -7.46 9.89
N VAL A 41 -1.35 -6.46 10.03
CA VAL A 41 -0.05 -6.44 9.34
C VAL A 41 0.85 -7.52 9.95
N ILE A 42 1.19 -8.55 9.18
CA ILE A 42 2.15 -9.61 9.56
C ILE A 42 3.57 -9.08 9.39
N TRP A 43 3.85 -8.45 8.26
CA TRP A 43 5.13 -7.84 8.00
C TRP A 43 4.97 -6.61 7.11
N ARG A 44 5.93 -5.71 7.22
CA ARG A 44 6.13 -4.58 6.31
C ARG A 44 7.60 -4.54 5.94
N LYS A 45 7.87 -4.60 4.65
CA LYS A 45 9.22 -4.56 4.07
C LYS A 45 9.40 -3.22 3.37
N ARG A 46 10.59 -2.63 3.54
CA ARG A 46 11.00 -1.44 2.80
C ARG A 46 11.91 -1.84 1.65
N TYR A 47 11.64 -1.23 0.51
CA TYR A 47 12.40 -1.36 -0.71
C TYR A 47 12.84 0.01 -1.20
N ARG A 48 13.78 0.02 -2.14
CA ARG A 48 14.20 1.23 -2.84
C ARG A 48 14.37 0.95 -4.32
N TYR A 49 13.89 1.87 -5.16
CA TYR A 49 14.12 1.84 -6.60
C TYR A 49 14.47 3.25 -7.08
N ARG A 50 15.58 3.37 -7.81
CA ARG A 50 16.14 4.66 -8.30
C ARG A 50 16.26 5.75 -7.22
N GLY A 51 16.61 5.35 -6.00
CA GLY A 51 16.77 6.27 -4.86
C GLY A 51 15.48 6.53 -4.08
N ILE A 52 14.31 6.16 -4.60
CA ILE A 52 13.01 6.39 -3.95
C ILE A 52 12.59 5.16 -3.14
N PRO A 53 12.40 5.28 -1.81
CA PRO A 53 11.92 4.21 -0.96
C PRO A 53 10.39 4.05 -1.04
N TYR A 54 9.93 2.81 -0.95
CA TYR A 54 8.52 2.43 -0.85
C TYR A 54 8.37 1.22 0.07
N ASP A 55 7.20 1.05 0.67
CA ASP A 55 6.90 -0.07 1.56
C ASP A 55 5.91 -1.03 0.89
N ILE A 56 6.10 -2.32 1.11
CA ILE A 56 5.07 -3.34 0.86
C ILE A 56 4.71 -3.99 2.20
N ALA A 57 3.43 -4.02 2.53
CA ALA A 57 2.92 -4.65 3.74
C ALA A 57 2.09 -5.89 3.41
N ALA A 58 2.25 -6.97 4.17
CA ALA A 58 1.38 -8.14 4.13
C ALA A 58 0.34 -8.08 5.24
N LEU A 59 -0.92 -8.15 4.84
CA LEU A 59 -2.07 -8.06 5.72
C LEU A 59 -2.80 -9.40 5.77
N LYS A 60 -2.88 -10.00 6.95
CA LYS A 60 -3.67 -11.21 7.22
C LYS A 60 -5.10 -10.82 7.52
N TYR A 61 -6.03 -11.39 6.78
CA TYR A 61 -7.44 -11.29 7.11
C TYR A 61 -7.76 -12.11 8.37
N PHE A 62 -8.62 -11.56 9.22
CA PHE A 62 -9.22 -12.29 10.33
C PHE A 62 -10.72 -12.04 10.41
N SER A 63 -11.44 -13.00 10.98
CA SER A 63 -12.87 -12.87 11.28
C SER A 63 -13.20 -13.48 12.63
N PHE A 64 -13.81 -12.70 13.53
CA PHE A 64 -14.34 -13.23 14.80
C PHE A 64 -15.62 -14.05 14.64
N ASN A 65 -16.13 -14.23 13.42
CA ASN A 65 -17.18 -15.21 13.12
C ASN A 65 -16.65 -16.65 13.14
N GLU A 66 -15.34 -16.83 12.95
CA GLU A 66 -14.69 -18.15 12.94
C GLU A 66 -14.28 -18.58 14.36
N LYS A 67 -14.21 -19.91 14.56
CA LYS A 67 -13.69 -20.48 15.83
C LYS A 67 -12.23 -20.10 16.07
N ASP A 68 -11.41 -20.14 15.03
CA ASP A 68 -10.07 -19.55 15.01
C ASP A 68 -10.08 -18.34 14.07
N PRO A 69 -9.99 -17.10 14.57
CA PRO A 69 -10.10 -15.92 13.71
C PRO A 69 -9.10 -15.85 12.55
N LEU A 70 -7.93 -16.49 12.69
CA LEU A 70 -6.90 -16.53 11.64
C LEU A 70 -7.15 -17.57 10.55
N SER A 71 -8.12 -18.49 10.74
CA SER A 71 -8.51 -19.44 9.70
C SER A 71 -9.37 -18.82 8.60
N ALA A 72 -9.93 -17.64 8.85
CA ALA A 72 -10.71 -16.88 7.88
C ALA A 72 -9.88 -16.51 6.64
N ARG A 73 -10.53 -16.49 5.48
CA ARG A 73 -9.86 -16.23 4.19
C ARG A 73 -10.76 -15.41 3.26
N LEU A 74 -10.18 -14.36 2.68
CA LEU A 74 -10.78 -13.61 1.54
C LEU A 74 -10.23 -14.07 0.18
N ASN A 75 -9.11 -14.79 0.21
CA ASN A 75 -8.43 -15.34 -0.97
C ASN A 75 -7.78 -16.68 -0.58
N LYS A 76 -7.13 -17.37 -1.51
CA LYS A 76 -6.55 -18.72 -1.30
C LYS A 76 -5.75 -18.88 -0.01
N ILE A 77 -5.02 -17.84 0.40
CA ILE A 77 -4.12 -17.83 1.56
C ILE A 77 -4.59 -16.94 2.72
N GLY A 78 -5.65 -16.17 2.52
CA GLY A 78 -6.18 -15.17 3.46
C GLY A 78 -5.23 -14.00 3.73
N ILE A 79 -4.32 -13.69 2.82
CA ILE A 79 -3.33 -12.61 2.92
C ILE A 79 -3.37 -11.79 1.64
N HIS A 80 -3.37 -10.46 1.74
CA HIS A 80 -3.10 -9.57 0.60
C HIS A 80 -1.91 -8.66 0.91
N LEU A 81 -1.29 -8.13 -0.14
CA LEU A 81 -0.22 -7.16 -0.02
C LEU A 81 -0.71 -5.76 -0.39
N VAL A 82 -0.13 -4.75 0.23
CA VAL A 82 -0.41 -3.33 -0.03
C VAL A 82 0.91 -2.62 -0.30
N LEU A 83 0.97 -1.84 -1.38
CA LEU A 83 2.04 -0.91 -1.71
C LEU A 83 1.70 0.47 -1.15
N GLU A 84 2.65 1.07 -0.44
CA GLU A 84 2.52 2.44 0.06
C GLU A 84 3.81 3.23 -0.16
N TYR A 85 3.68 4.54 -0.40
CA TYR A 85 4.79 5.47 -0.24
C TYR A 85 5.23 5.49 1.23
N THR A 86 6.49 5.83 1.45
CA THR A 86 7.02 6.01 2.81
C THR A 86 6.65 7.38 3.36
N GLU A 87 6.59 7.52 4.68
CA GLU A 87 6.18 8.77 5.34
C GLU A 87 7.01 9.98 4.85
N GLU A 88 8.31 9.78 4.62
CA GLU A 88 9.20 10.82 4.11
C GLU A 88 8.91 11.27 2.66
N TRP A 89 8.03 10.57 1.93
CA TRP A 89 7.55 10.92 0.59
C TRP A 89 6.06 11.32 0.54
N ARG A 90 5.40 11.46 1.70
CA ARG A 90 3.99 11.88 1.77
C ARG A 90 3.72 13.17 1.01
N ASP A 91 4.58 14.18 1.16
CA ASP A 91 4.39 15.48 0.51
C ASP A 91 4.45 15.38 -1.02
N VAL A 92 5.27 14.48 -1.55
CA VAL A 92 5.34 14.23 -3.00
C VAL A 92 4.04 13.59 -3.50
N HIS A 93 3.51 12.61 -2.78
CA HIS A 93 2.21 12.01 -3.11
C HIS A 93 1.10 13.08 -3.12
N VAL A 94 1.02 13.90 -2.06
CA VAL A 94 0.02 14.97 -1.95
C VAL A 94 0.12 15.94 -3.13
N LEU A 95 1.32 16.39 -3.48
CA LEU A 95 1.51 17.31 -4.62
C LEU A 95 1.12 16.68 -5.97
N LEU A 96 1.43 15.40 -6.19
CA LEU A 96 1.03 14.69 -7.40
C LEU A 96 -0.49 14.56 -7.53
N ASP A 97 -1.19 14.37 -6.41
CA ASP A 97 -2.66 14.32 -6.38
C ASP A 97 -3.27 15.71 -6.57
N GLU A 98 -2.83 16.72 -5.80
CA GLU A 98 -3.31 18.11 -5.89
C GLU A 98 -3.15 18.70 -7.30
N TRP A 99 -2.04 18.37 -7.97
CA TRP A 99 -1.79 18.81 -9.34
C TRP A 99 -2.44 17.90 -10.38
N ASN A 100 -3.21 16.88 -9.98
CA ASN A 100 -3.86 15.93 -10.87
C ASN A 100 -2.87 15.36 -11.90
N LEU A 101 -1.74 14.88 -11.39
CA LEU A 101 -0.70 14.19 -12.15
C LEU A 101 -0.79 12.69 -11.92
N HIS A 102 -0.93 12.28 -10.65
CA HIS A 102 -0.99 10.87 -10.29
C HIS A 102 -1.59 10.68 -8.88
N SER A 103 -2.89 10.44 -8.78
CA SER A 103 -3.62 10.31 -7.49
C SER A 103 -3.27 9.05 -6.69
N GLU A 104 -2.92 7.96 -7.36
CA GLU A 104 -2.57 6.68 -6.71
C GLU A 104 -1.06 6.39 -6.81
N TRP A 105 -0.22 7.43 -6.66
CA TRP A 105 1.23 7.27 -6.76
C TRP A 105 1.75 6.48 -5.56
N LEU A 106 2.40 5.34 -5.83
CA LEU A 106 2.85 4.38 -4.83
C LEU A 106 1.72 3.95 -3.88
N TRP A 107 0.52 3.76 -4.43
CA TRP A 107 -0.64 3.25 -3.71
C TRP A 107 -1.34 2.21 -4.58
N ASP A 108 -1.33 0.95 -4.15
CA ASP A 108 -2.07 -0.15 -4.80
C ASP A 108 -2.14 -1.35 -3.82
N ASP A 109 -3.03 -2.29 -4.08
CA ASP A 109 -3.17 -3.50 -3.26
C ASP A 109 -3.53 -4.73 -4.09
N THR A 110 -3.44 -5.90 -3.48
CA THR A 110 -3.74 -7.18 -4.12
C THR A 110 -5.04 -7.84 -3.63
N LEU A 111 -5.95 -7.05 -3.05
CA LEU A 111 -7.26 -7.50 -2.58
C LEU A 111 -8.31 -7.38 -3.69
N TRP A 112 -8.05 -8.06 -4.82
CA TRP A 112 -8.92 -8.05 -6.00
C TRP A 112 -9.28 -9.47 -6.42
N ASP A 113 -10.49 -9.69 -6.93
CA ASP A 113 -10.99 -11.01 -7.35
C ASP A 113 -10.03 -11.73 -8.32
N LYS A 114 -9.42 -10.98 -9.25
CA LYS A 114 -8.46 -11.50 -10.24
C LYS A 114 -7.13 -12.00 -9.63
N MET A 115 -6.85 -11.65 -8.37
CA MET A 115 -5.63 -12.00 -7.64
C MET A 115 -5.93 -13.00 -6.50
N SER A 116 -7.15 -13.52 -6.44
CA SER A 116 -7.63 -14.37 -5.35
C SER A 116 -6.83 -15.68 -5.19
N ASP A 117 -6.19 -16.16 -6.25
CA ASP A 117 -5.39 -17.40 -6.23
C ASP A 117 -3.88 -17.17 -6.22
N TRP A 118 -3.42 -15.91 -6.20
CA TRP A 118 -2.01 -15.58 -6.24
C TRP A 118 -1.26 -16.01 -4.96
N SER A 119 -0.01 -16.39 -5.15
CA SER A 119 1.00 -16.54 -4.11
C SER A 119 1.50 -15.18 -3.61
N ILE A 120 2.21 -15.17 -2.48
CA ILE A 120 2.82 -13.94 -1.94
C ILE A 120 3.85 -13.39 -2.93
N GLU A 121 4.60 -14.27 -3.58
CA GLU A 121 5.63 -13.92 -4.55
C GLU A 121 5.03 -13.24 -5.79
N GLU A 122 3.89 -13.72 -6.30
CA GLU A 122 3.17 -13.09 -7.41
C GLU A 122 2.62 -11.71 -7.02
N MET A 123 2.03 -11.59 -5.83
CA MET A 123 1.55 -10.32 -5.29
C MET A 123 2.70 -9.31 -5.15
N GLU A 124 3.84 -9.73 -4.59
CA GLU A 124 5.00 -8.87 -4.37
C GLU A 124 5.63 -8.45 -5.71
N SER A 125 5.71 -9.35 -6.69
CA SER A 125 6.18 -9.04 -8.05
C SER A 125 5.29 -8.00 -8.73
N TYR A 126 3.96 -8.14 -8.63
CA TYR A 126 3.02 -7.18 -9.18
C TYR A 126 3.22 -5.78 -8.58
N LEU A 127 3.28 -5.68 -7.25
CA LEU A 127 3.44 -4.40 -6.55
C LEU A 127 4.82 -3.77 -6.82
N HIS A 128 5.86 -4.57 -7.03
CA HIS A 128 7.15 -4.08 -7.48
C HIS A 128 7.08 -3.45 -8.87
N ASP A 129 6.37 -4.06 -9.81
CA ASP A 129 6.20 -3.50 -11.15
C ASP A 129 5.33 -2.23 -11.14
N ARG A 130 4.33 -2.17 -10.26
CA ARG A 130 3.57 -0.95 -9.99
C ARG A 130 4.48 0.16 -9.45
N ALA A 131 5.26 -0.12 -8.42
CA ALA A 131 6.18 0.85 -7.82
C ALA A 131 7.22 1.39 -8.82
N LYS A 132 7.77 0.53 -9.68
CA LYS A 132 8.67 0.97 -10.76
C LYS A 132 8.00 1.98 -11.69
N LYS A 133 6.80 1.67 -12.18
CA LYS A 133 6.05 2.55 -13.10
C LYS A 133 5.79 3.93 -12.47
N ASP A 134 5.44 3.95 -11.20
CA ASP A 134 5.14 5.19 -10.47
C ASP A 134 6.39 6.04 -10.24
N ILE A 135 7.49 5.40 -9.85
CA ILE A 135 8.78 6.07 -9.67
C ILE A 135 9.35 6.56 -11.01
N ASP A 136 9.27 5.77 -12.06
CA ASP A 136 9.70 6.17 -13.40
C ASP A 136 8.83 7.32 -13.93
N PHE A 137 7.52 7.30 -13.69
CA PHE A 137 6.64 8.43 -14.02
C PHE A 137 7.07 9.72 -13.31
N LEU A 138 7.31 9.66 -12.00
CA LEU A 138 7.74 10.82 -11.22
C LEU A 138 9.05 11.40 -11.75
N LEU A 139 10.05 10.53 -11.93
CA LEU A 139 11.41 10.96 -12.29
C LEU A 139 11.53 11.40 -13.75
N ASP A 140 10.80 10.74 -14.66
CA ASP A 140 11.03 10.91 -16.10
C ASP A 140 9.91 11.72 -16.80
N LYS A 141 8.72 11.89 -16.19
CA LYS A 141 7.58 12.53 -16.86
C LYS A 141 6.93 13.67 -16.07
N ALA A 142 6.83 13.56 -14.75
CA ALA A 142 6.08 14.53 -13.95
C ALA A 142 6.63 15.96 -14.08
N VAL A 143 7.96 16.11 -14.08
CA VAL A 143 8.64 17.41 -14.24
C VAL A 143 8.35 18.02 -15.61
N GLU A 144 8.49 17.24 -16.69
CA GLU A 144 8.21 17.72 -18.06
C GLU A 144 6.77 18.20 -18.22
N ILE A 145 5.81 17.47 -17.64
CA ILE A 145 4.40 17.84 -17.65
C ILE A 145 4.19 19.17 -16.91
N LEU A 146 4.83 19.35 -15.75
CA LEU A 146 4.72 20.57 -14.96
C LEU A 146 5.33 21.78 -15.68
N GLU A 147 6.53 21.62 -16.25
CA GLU A 147 7.17 22.68 -17.02
C GLU A 147 6.31 23.10 -18.22
N SER A 148 5.72 22.13 -18.93
CA SER A 148 4.79 22.39 -20.03
C SER A 148 3.56 23.17 -19.58
N ARG A 149 2.95 22.80 -18.45
CA ARG A 149 1.81 23.52 -17.85
C ARG A 149 2.18 24.96 -17.47
N VAL A 150 3.35 25.16 -16.86
CA VAL A 150 3.86 26.49 -16.50
C VAL A 150 4.11 27.35 -17.75
N ASN A 151 4.72 26.79 -18.79
CA ASN A 151 4.99 27.52 -20.03
C ASN A 151 3.69 27.92 -20.73
N ARG A 152 2.71 27.03 -20.81
CA ARG A 152 1.37 27.34 -21.34
C ARG A 152 0.70 28.47 -20.58
N LEU A 153 0.80 28.49 -19.24
CA LEU A 153 0.26 29.58 -18.43
C LEU A 153 0.95 30.92 -18.74
N LYS A 154 2.28 30.93 -18.85
CA LYS A 154 3.04 32.14 -19.23
C LYS A 154 2.61 32.69 -20.59
N GLU A 155 2.36 31.83 -21.58
CA GLU A 155 1.88 32.24 -22.90
C GLU A 155 0.47 32.85 -22.85
N LEU A 156 -0.43 32.27 -22.04
CA LEU A 156 -1.79 32.79 -21.86
C LEU A 156 -1.79 34.17 -21.18
N ILE A 157 -0.88 34.41 -20.23
CA ILE A 157 -0.72 35.71 -19.58
C ILE A 157 -0.23 36.76 -20.58
N LYS A 158 0.76 36.44 -21.43
CA LYS A 158 1.31 37.38 -22.43
C LYS A 158 0.30 37.80 -23.52
N LYS A 159 -0.76 37.02 -23.73
CA LYS A 159 -1.82 37.31 -24.72
C LYS A 159 -2.93 38.22 -24.18
N ARG A 160 -2.87 38.61 -22.91
CA ARG A 160 -3.78 39.57 -22.28
C ARG A 160 -3.09 40.92 -22.15
#